data_AF-S3CUI7-F1
#
_entry.id   AF-S3CUI7-F1
#
_cell.length_a   1.000
_cell.length_b   1.000
_cell.length_c   1.000
_cell.angle_alpha   90.00
_cell.angle_beta   90.00
_cell.angle_gamma   90.00
#
_symmetry.space_group_name_H-M   'P 1'
#
loop_
_entity.id
_entity.type
_entity.pdbx_description
1 polymer ?
#
loop_
_entity_poly.entity_id
_entity_poly.type
_entity_poly.pdbx_seq_one_letter_code
_entity_poly.pdbx_strand_id
1 'polypeptide(L)'
;MKERRLGPKKADLVKEESLLRKAKEEVDAADLVDDGKICVIQNRIWARESLERQERERAERQRMAKILKQQQEQRERAERERMTKILKQQQEQREKQEREAAEALKQQEEYEKKWKEMIDKAEKTRRQYARVNRSGLPLTGEGSTRQASTSSCVHNGWWSKVQGRTACPRCDEVWTYLLQCPGCRMKACPKCQAVVRPRIQRHAGRTHQTASPKVRTPSQDFFYDDYY
;
A
#
# COMPACT_ATOMS: atom_id res chain seq x y z
N MET A 1 110.27 42.55 21.25
CA MET A 1 110.52 41.97 19.91
C MET A 1 109.37 41.12 19.34
N LYS A 2 108.49 40.48 20.13
CA LYS A 2 107.42 39.59 19.61
C LYS A 2 106.24 40.31 18.93
N GLU A 3 106.01 41.59 19.24
CA GLU A 3 104.84 42.34 18.72
C GLU A 3 104.96 42.74 17.24
N ARG A 4 106.17 42.94 16.70
CA ARG A 4 106.35 43.33 15.28
C ARG A 4 105.98 42.23 14.28
N ARG A 5 105.88 40.96 14.71
CA ARG A 5 105.49 39.83 13.84
C ARG A 5 103.97 39.61 13.76
N LEU A 6 103.18 40.26 14.61
CA LEU A 6 101.72 40.07 14.66
C LEU A 6 100.97 40.96 13.67
N GLY A 7 101.53 42.11 13.29
CA GLY A 7 100.92 43.05 12.33
C GLY A 7 100.60 42.43 10.97
N PRO A 8 101.55 41.75 10.29
CA PRO A 8 101.30 41.11 8.99
C PRO A 8 100.20 40.05 9.06
N LYS A 9 100.21 39.19 10.09
CA LYS A 9 99.21 38.13 10.29
C LYS A 9 97.79 38.69 10.49
N LYS A 10 97.66 39.84 11.16
CA LYS A 10 96.37 40.53 11.31
C LYS A 10 95.84 41.04 9.96
N ALA A 11 96.72 41.59 9.12
CA ALA A 11 96.33 42.06 7.79
C ALA A 11 95.88 40.90 6.89
N ASP A 12 96.56 39.75 6.97
CA ASP A 12 96.18 38.56 6.21
C ASP A 12 94.83 37.99 6.69
N LEU A 13 94.58 37.94 8.00
CA LEU A 13 93.27 37.54 8.54
C LEU A 13 92.13 38.44 8.04
N VAL A 14 92.33 39.76 8.02
CA VAL A 14 91.32 40.70 7.50
C VAL A 14 91.05 40.48 6.01
N LYS A 15 92.07 40.13 5.22
CA LYS A 15 91.87 39.78 3.80
C LYS A 15 91.03 38.51 3.66
N GLU A 16 91.39 37.45 4.36
CA GLU A 16 90.62 36.20 4.35
C GLU A 16 89.17 36.40 4.80
N GLU A 17 88.94 37.20 5.85
CA GLU A 17 87.60 37.54 6.30
C GLU A 17 86.80 38.29 5.23
N SER A 18 87.43 39.21 4.50
CA SER A 18 86.78 39.91 3.40
C SER A 18 86.47 38.99 2.21
N LEU A 19 87.34 38.02 1.90
CA LEU A 19 87.09 36.99 0.89
C LEU A 19 85.93 36.08 1.30
N LEU A 20 85.89 35.62 2.55
CA LEU A 20 84.82 34.77 3.07
C LEU A 20 83.47 35.49 3.05
N ARG A 21 83.44 36.76 3.46
CA ARG A 21 82.22 37.58 3.38
C ARG A 21 81.72 37.70 1.94
N LYS A 22 82.62 37.97 0.99
CA LYS A 22 82.26 38.07 -0.42
C LYS A 22 81.76 36.73 -0.98
N ALA A 23 82.44 35.63 -0.68
CA ALA A 23 82.01 34.30 -1.08
C ALA A 23 80.62 33.95 -0.52
N LYS A 24 80.35 34.34 0.73
CA LYS A 24 79.02 34.18 1.34
C LYS A 24 77.96 35.01 0.59
N GLU A 25 78.24 36.28 0.31
CA GLU A 25 77.33 37.13 -0.46
C GLU A 25 77.05 36.57 -1.87
N GLU A 26 78.05 35.96 -2.52
CA GLU A 26 77.88 35.30 -3.82
C GLU A 26 77.00 34.05 -3.74
N VAL A 27 77.14 33.25 -2.67
CA VAL A 27 76.28 32.08 -2.41
C VAL A 27 74.85 32.52 -2.10
N ASP A 28 74.68 33.47 -1.19
CA ASP A 28 73.36 34.00 -0.81
C ASP A 28 72.64 34.58 -2.05
N ALA A 29 73.38 35.26 -2.94
CA ALA A 29 72.83 35.77 -4.19
C ALA A 29 72.43 34.65 -5.17
N ALA A 30 73.17 33.56 -5.24
CA ALA A 30 72.83 32.39 -6.06
C ALA A 30 71.58 31.68 -5.54
N ASP A 31 71.48 31.50 -4.22
CA ASP A 31 70.33 30.87 -3.56
C ASP A 31 69.04 31.65 -3.85
N LEU A 32 69.06 32.98 -3.77
CA LEU A 32 67.90 33.82 -4.11
C LEU A 32 67.46 33.66 -5.57
N VAL A 33 68.41 33.50 -6.50
CA VAL A 33 68.10 33.27 -7.91
C VAL A 33 67.46 31.89 -8.11
N ASP A 34 67.96 30.87 -7.42
CA ASP A 34 67.44 29.51 -7.52
C ASP A 34 66.07 29.37 -6.83
N ASP A 35 65.85 30.01 -5.70
CA ASP A 35 64.53 30.11 -5.06
C ASP A 35 63.49 30.72 -6.02
N GLY A 36 63.87 31.77 -6.75
CA GLY A 36 63.04 32.37 -7.78
C GLY A 36 62.67 31.36 -8.89
N LYS A 37 63.65 30.58 -9.38
CA LYS A 37 63.39 29.54 -10.39
C LYS A 37 62.50 28.42 -9.85
N ILE A 38 62.75 27.97 -8.62
CA ILE A 38 61.95 26.94 -7.94
C ILE A 38 60.49 27.40 -7.84
N CYS A 39 60.25 28.64 -7.41
CA CYS A 39 58.91 29.21 -7.31
C CYS A 39 58.19 29.22 -8.67
N VAL A 40 58.87 29.60 -9.76
CA VAL A 40 58.29 29.57 -11.11
C VAL A 40 57.93 28.15 -11.55
N ILE A 41 58.80 27.17 -11.27
CA ILE A 41 58.55 25.76 -11.61
C ILE A 41 57.35 25.22 -10.82
N GLN A 42 57.30 25.48 -9.51
CA GLN A 42 56.19 25.06 -8.64
C GLN A 42 54.86 25.65 -9.11
N ASN A 43 54.82 26.95 -9.41
CA ASN A 43 53.62 27.62 -9.93
C ASN A 43 53.13 26.99 -11.24
N ARG A 44 54.06 26.61 -12.13
CA ARG A 44 53.71 25.94 -13.40
C ARG A 44 53.17 24.53 -13.18
N ILE A 45 53.73 23.78 -12.23
CA ILE A 45 53.22 22.45 -11.84
C ILE A 45 51.82 22.58 -11.26
N TRP A 46 51.61 23.48 -10.31
CA TRP A 46 50.31 23.73 -9.70
C TRP A 46 49.25 24.15 -10.71
N ALA A 47 49.59 25.05 -11.64
CA ALA A 47 48.67 25.46 -12.70
C ALA A 47 48.23 24.28 -13.58
N ARG A 48 49.17 23.38 -13.93
CA ARG A 48 48.87 22.18 -14.71
C ARG A 48 47.99 21.20 -13.93
N GLU A 49 48.32 20.90 -12.69
CA GLU A 49 47.54 19.98 -11.85
C GLU A 49 46.13 20.50 -11.58
N SER A 50 45.97 21.82 -11.38
CA SER A 50 44.67 22.45 -11.19
C SER A 50 43.78 22.30 -12.42
N LEU A 51 44.33 22.51 -13.62
CA LEU A 51 43.61 22.31 -14.88
C LEU A 51 43.20 20.85 -15.06
N GLU A 52 44.11 19.90 -14.84
CA GLU A 52 43.83 18.47 -14.98
C GLU A 52 42.78 17.99 -13.97
N ARG A 53 42.82 18.51 -12.74
CA ARG A 53 41.80 18.24 -11.72
C ARG A 53 40.44 18.76 -12.16
N GLN A 54 40.38 19.98 -12.69
CA GLN A 54 39.14 20.58 -13.17
C GLN A 54 38.56 19.81 -14.37
N GLU A 55 39.39 19.34 -15.30
CA GLU A 55 38.92 18.51 -16.42
C GLU A 55 38.40 17.16 -15.95
N ARG A 56 39.10 16.49 -15.02
CA ARG A 56 38.64 15.24 -14.42
C ARG A 56 37.29 15.41 -13.74
N GLU A 57 37.13 16.47 -12.94
CA GLU A 57 35.88 16.76 -12.26
C GLU A 57 34.73 17.04 -13.26
N ARG A 58 34.98 17.78 -14.34
CA ARG A 58 33.99 17.98 -15.40
C ARG A 58 33.62 16.67 -16.08
N ALA A 59 34.59 15.82 -16.37
CA ALA A 59 34.36 14.52 -16.99
C ALA A 59 33.54 13.59 -16.08
N GLU A 60 33.83 13.57 -14.78
CA GLU A 60 33.08 12.80 -13.78
C GLU A 60 31.64 13.31 -13.64
N ARG A 61 31.45 14.63 -13.53
CA ARG A 61 30.11 15.24 -13.51
C ARG A 61 29.31 14.87 -14.75
N GLN A 62 29.92 14.89 -15.93
CA GLN A 62 29.27 14.46 -17.17
C GLN A 62 28.93 12.96 -17.17
N ARG A 63 29.80 12.09 -16.64
CA ARG A 63 29.53 10.65 -16.50
C ARG A 63 28.36 10.41 -15.56
N MET A 64 28.35 11.05 -14.39
CA MET A 64 27.26 10.95 -13.42
C MET A 64 25.94 11.47 -13.99
N ALA A 65 25.97 12.61 -14.70
CA ALA A 65 24.78 13.14 -15.37
C ALA A 65 24.22 12.19 -16.43
N LYS A 66 25.10 11.53 -17.21
CA LYS A 66 24.69 10.51 -18.19
C LYS A 66 24.04 9.30 -17.51
N ILE A 67 24.62 8.81 -16.42
CA ILE A 67 24.08 7.69 -15.64
C ILE A 67 22.71 8.04 -15.06
N LEU A 68 22.57 9.23 -14.46
CA LEU A 68 21.30 9.71 -13.91
C LEU A 68 20.24 9.82 -15.00
N LYS A 69 20.59 10.40 -16.15
CA LYS A 69 19.67 10.52 -17.30
C LYS A 69 19.22 9.15 -17.80
N GLN A 70 20.15 8.19 -17.94
CA GLN A 70 19.82 6.82 -18.34
C GLN A 70 18.92 6.12 -17.33
N GLN A 71 19.16 6.27 -16.03
CA GLN A 71 18.27 5.71 -15.00
C GLN A 71 16.88 6.33 -15.05
N GLN A 72 16.80 7.65 -15.24
CA GLN A 72 15.52 8.34 -15.34
C GLN A 72 14.73 7.87 -16.56
N GLU A 73 15.37 7.75 -17.72
CA GLU A 73 14.74 7.25 -18.95
C GLU A 73 14.27 5.79 -18.79
N GLN A 74 15.05 4.93 -18.13
CA GLN A 74 14.61 3.56 -17.84
C GLN A 74 13.41 3.51 -16.89
N ARG A 75 13.40 4.34 -15.85
CA ARG A 75 12.26 4.44 -14.92
C ARG A 75 11.01 4.92 -15.65
N GLU A 76 11.14 5.95 -16.48
CA GLU A 76 10.02 6.49 -17.25
C GLU A 76 9.51 5.47 -18.28
N ARG A 77 10.39 4.75 -18.97
CA ARG A 77 9.98 3.66 -19.88
C ARG A 77 9.24 2.55 -19.12
N ALA A 78 9.76 2.13 -17.97
CA ALA A 78 9.11 1.11 -17.14
C ALA A 78 7.74 1.57 -16.62
N GLU A 79 7.60 2.84 -16.26
CA GLU A 79 6.33 3.42 -15.82
C GLU A 79 5.32 3.50 -16.96
N ARG A 80 5.74 3.95 -18.15
CA ARG A 80 4.90 3.95 -19.36
C ARG A 80 4.43 2.54 -19.69
N GLU A 81 5.32 1.55 -19.64
CA GLU A 81 4.94 0.14 -19.86
C GLU A 81 3.92 -0.34 -18.81
N ARG A 82 4.10 -0.01 -17.53
CA ARG A 82 3.13 -0.36 -16.47
C ARG A 82 1.77 0.28 -16.73
N MET A 83 1.74 1.56 -17.08
CA MET A 83 0.50 2.28 -17.39
C MET A 83 -0.21 1.68 -18.60
N THR A 84 0.52 1.33 -19.66
CA THR A 84 -0.08 0.67 -20.83
C THR A 84 -0.65 -0.71 -20.50
N LYS A 85 0.02 -1.49 -19.64
CA LYS A 85 -0.49 -2.80 -19.17
C LYS A 85 -1.76 -2.64 -18.35
N ILE A 86 -1.80 -1.66 -17.43
CA ILE A 86 -3.00 -1.37 -16.62
C ILE A 86 -4.16 -0.96 -17.53
N LEU A 87 -3.91 -0.09 -18.51
CA LEU A 87 -4.93 0.39 -19.43
C LEU A 87 -5.49 -0.76 -20.29
N LYS A 88 -4.63 -1.64 -20.81
CA LYS A 88 -5.04 -2.85 -21.53
C LYS A 88 -5.88 -3.77 -20.65
N GLN A 89 -5.44 -4.03 -19.42
CA GLN A 89 -6.20 -4.85 -18.47
C GLN A 89 -7.57 -4.26 -18.15
N GLN A 90 -7.67 -2.94 -17.98
CA GLN A 90 -8.97 -2.29 -17.79
C GLN A 90 -9.86 -2.43 -19.02
N GLN A 91 -9.30 -2.31 -20.22
CA GLN A 91 -10.06 -2.45 -21.46
C GLN A 91 -10.58 -3.89 -21.62
N GLU A 92 -9.73 -4.89 -21.38
CA GLU A 92 -10.11 -6.32 -21.40
C GLU A 92 -11.19 -6.62 -20.35
N GLN A 93 -11.07 -6.05 -19.14
CA GLN A 93 -12.09 -6.22 -18.10
C GLN A 93 -13.43 -5.59 -18.49
N ARG A 94 -13.41 -4.39 -19.08
CA ARG A 94 -14.63 -3.73 -19.57
C ARG A 94 -15.29 -4.53 -20.68
N GLU A 95 -14.51 -5.00 -21.66
CA GLU A 95 -15.03 -5.83 -22.74
C GLU A 95 -15.60 -7.14 -22.22
N LYS A 96 -14.95 -7.77 -21.23
CA LYS A 96 -15.47 -8.98 -20.58
C LYS A 96 -16.78 -8.71 -19.85
N GLN A 97 -16.87 -7.63 -19.08
CA GLN A 97 -18.10 -7.22 -18.40
C GLN A 97 -19.23 -6.91 -19.39
N GLU A 98 -18.92 -6.28 -20.51
CA GLU A 98 -19.90 -5.99 -21.56
C GLU A 98 -20.42 -7.27 -22.22
N ARG A 99 -19.54 -8.24 -22.52
CA ARG A 99 -19.93 -9.56 -23.02
C ARG A 99 -20.80 -10.32 -22.03
N GLU A 100 -20.40 -10.37 -20.76
CA GLU A 100 -21.18 -11.02 -19.70
C GLU A 100 -22.55 -10.35 -19.51
N ALA A 101 -22.62 -9.02 -19.57
CA ALA A 101 -23.88 -8.29 -19.49
C ALA A 101 -24.80 -8.56 -20.70
N ALA A 102 -24.23 -8.62 -21.91
CA ALA A 102 -24.97 -8.95 -23.12
C ALA A 102 -25.51 -10.39 -23.09
N GLU A 103 -24.73 -11.35 -22.59
CA GLU A 103 -25.18 -12.73 -22.40
C GLU A 103 -26.26 -12.84 -21.32
N ALA A 104 -26.11 -12.13 -20.20
CA ALA A 104 -27.12 -12.08 -19.15
C ALA A 104 -28.44 -11.49 -19.65
N LEU A 105 -28.39 -10.45 -20.49
CA LEU A 105 -29.58 -9.87 -21.11
C LEU A 105 -30.30 -10.88 -22.02
N LYS A 106 -29.55 -11.60 -22.87
CA LYS A 106 -30.11 -12.66 -23.72
C LYS A 106 -30.76 -13.76 -22.88
N GLN A 107 -30.12 -14.18 -21.79
CA GLN A 107 -30.70 -15.16 -20.87
C GLN A 107 -31.99 -14.63 -20.24
N GLN A 108 -32.02 -13.37 -19.79
CA GLN A 108 -33.25 -12.76 -19.24
C GLN A 108 -34.38 -12.74 -20.27
N GLU A 109 -34.11 -12.35 -21.51
CA GLU A 109 -35.13 -12.37 -22.59
C GLU A 109 -35.65 -13.79 -22.86
N GLU A 110 -34.78 -14.80 -22.86
CA GLU A 110 -35.19 -16.20 -23.01
C GLU A 110 -36.04 -16.70 -21.82
N TYR A 111 -35.66 -16.35 -20.59
CA TYR A 111 -36.44 -16.67 -19.40
C TYR A 111 -37.80 -15.98 -19.43
N GLU A 112 -37.87 -14.72 -19.86
CA GLU A 112 -39.12 -13.99 -19.98
C GLU A 112 -40.03 -14.59 -21.04
N LYS A 113 -39.49 -15.01 -22.20
CA LYS A 113 -40.23 -15.74 -23.24
C LYS A 113 -40.79 -17.05 -22.70
N LYS A 114 -39.97 -17.86 -22.03
CA LYS A 114 -40.41 -19.12 -21.40
C LYS A 114 -41.48 -18.88 -20.32
N TRP A 115 -41.34 -17.81 -19.54
CA TRP A 115 -42.31 -17.43 -18.53
C TRP A 115 -43.65 -17.00 -19.14
N LYS A 116 -43.63 -16.18 -20.19
CA LYS A 116 -44.81 -15.79 -20.97
C LYS A 116 -45.51 -17.02 -21.57
N GLU A 117 -44.77 -17.95 -22.15
CA GLU A 117 -45.32 -19.22 -22.64
C GLU A 117 -45.94 -20.07 -21.53
N MET A 118 -45.33 -20.11 -20.35
CA MET A 118 -45.87 -20.83 -19.19
C MET A 118 -47.19 -20.20 -18.72
N ILE A 119 -47.26 -18.86 -18.64
CA ILE A 119 -48.48 -18.13 -18.29
C ILE A 119 -49.59 -18.38 -19.32
N ASP A 120 -49.30 -18.26 -20.62
CA ASP A 120 -50.27 -18.49 -21.69
C ASP A 120 -50.77 -19.94 -21.70
N LYS A 121 -49.89 -20.93 -21.49
CA LYS A 121 -50.28 -22.34 -21.31
C LYS A 121 -51.18 -22.52 -20.09
N ALA A 122 -50.83 -21.94 -18.94
CA ALA A 122 -51.65 -22.01 -17.74
C ALA A 122 -53.02 -21.35 -17.94
N GLU A 123 -53.09 -20.22 -18.65
CA GLU A 123 -54.34 -19.56 -18.98
C GLU A 123 -55.21 -20.39 -19.92
N LYS A 124 -54.62 -20.99 -20.97
CA LYS A 124 -55.32 -21.92 -21.87
C LYS A 124 -55.88 -23.12 -21.11
N THR A 125 -55.10 -23.74 -20.23
CA THR A 125 -55.57 -24.84 -19.36
C THR A 125 -56.71 -24.37 -18.46
N ARG A 126 -56.60 -23.19 -17.82
CA ARG A 126 -57.68 -22.62 -17.00
C ARG A 126 -58.95 -22.37 -17.82
N ARG A 127 -58.84 -21.85 -19.05
CA ARG A 127 -59.98 -21.64 -19.96
C ARG A 127 -60.62 -22.97 -20.38
N GLN A 128 -59.84 -24.01 -20.62
CA GLN A 128 -60.36 -25.36 -20.89
C GLN A 128 -61.12 -25.91 -19.68
N TYR A 129 -60.53 -25.88 -18.48
CA TYR A 129 -61.21 -26.31 -17.25
C TYR A 129 -62.47 -25.47 -16.95
N ALA A 130 -62.44 -24.16 -17.18
CA ALA A 130 -63.61 -23.29 -17.01
C ALA A 130 -64.73 -23.59 -18.02
N ARG A 131 -64.41 -24.05 -19.25
CA ARG A 131 -65.39 -24.56 -20.20
C ARG A 131 -65.99 -25.90 -19.77
N VAL A 132 -65.18 -26.81 -19.23
CA VAL A 132 -65.65 -28.13 -18.74
C VAL A 132 -66.49 -27.98 -17.47
N ASN A 133 -66.15 -27.05 -16.58
CA ASN A 133 -66.93 -26.76 -15.37
C ASN A 133 -68.14 -25.84 -15.59
N ARG A 134 -68.48 -25.46 -16.84
CA ARG A 134 -69.69 -24.65 -17.12
C ARG A 134 -70.99 -25.46 -17.15
N SER A 135 -70.92 -26.78 -16.93
CA SER A 135 -72.09 -27.68 -16.85
C SER A 135 -72.25 -28.35 -15.47
N GLY A 136 -71.57 -27.85 -14.43
CA GLY A 136 -71.66 -28.39 -13.07
C GLY A 136 -72.11 -27.33 -12.07
N LEU A 137 -73.25 -27.60 -11.44
CA LEU A 137 -73.89 -26.89 -10.33
C LEU A 137 -72.95 -26.23 -9.30
N PRO A 138 -73.42 -25.15 -8.63
CA PRO A 138 -72.75 -24.61 -7.45
C PRO A 138 -73.00 -25.57 -6.28
N LEU A 139 -72.03 -26.44 -5.99
CA LEU A 139 -72.05 -27.24 -4.76
C LEU A 139 -71.39 -26.47 -3.63
N THR A 140 -72.24 -25.91 -2.79
CA THR A 140 -71.99 -25.63 -1.38
C THR A 140 -71.33 -26.85 -0.71
N GLY A 141 -70.16 -26.64 -0.11
CA GLY A 141 -69.43 -27.66 0.64
C GLY A 141 -68.80 -27.04 1.87
N GLU A 142 -69.59 -27.03 2.94
CA GLU A 142 -69.21 -26.67 4.30
C GLU A 142 -68.07 -27.56 4.82
N GLY A 143 -67.29 -27.00 5.76
CA GLY A 143 -66.77 -27.76 6.89
C GLY A 143 -65.51 -28.58 6.64
N SER A 144 -64.34 -27.95 6.83
CA SER A 144 -63.21 -28.68 7.43
C SER A 144 -62.42 -27.79 8.38
N THR A 145 -62.97 -27.67 9.59
CA THR A 145 -62.24 -27.33 10.80
C THR A 145 -61.28 -28.47 11.12
N ARG A 146 -60.11 -28.47 10.49
CA ARG A 146 -58.91 -29.07 11.07
C ARG A 146 -58.00 -27.94 11.48
N GLN A 147 -58.21 -27.49 12.72
CA GLN A 147 -57.19 -26.78 13.50
C GLN A 147 -55.95 -27.66 13.59
N ALA A 148 -55.12 -27.63 12.56
CA ALA A 148 -53.70 -27.89 12.75
C ALA A 148 -53.18 -26.71 13.56
N SER A 149 -53.07 -26.90 14.86
CA SER A 149 -52.35 -26.03 15.78
C SER A 149 -50.87 -26.03 15.42
N THR A 150 -50.51 -25.52 14.23
CA THR A 150 -49.17 -25.01 13.99
C THR A 150 -49.11 -23.71 14.77
N SER A 151 -48.71 -23.84 16.03
CA SER A 151 -48.30 -22.70 16.83
C SER A 151 -47.21 -21.98 16.02
N SER A 152 -47.58 -20.89 15.35
CA SER A 152 -46.65 -19.87 14.88
C SER A 152 -46.09 -19.16 16.11
N CYS A 153 -45.39 -19.93 16.96
CA CYS A 153 -44.71 -19.37 18.11
C CYS A 153 -43.58 -18.54 17.56
N VAL A 154 -43.77 -17.23 17.59
CA VAL A 154 -42.72 -16.28 17.29
C VAL A 154 -41.69 -16.45 18.40
N HIS A 155 -40.58 -17.13 18.11
CA HIS A 155 -39.49 -17.41 19.06
C HIS A 155 -38.71 -16.14 19.48
N ASN A 156 -39.31 -14.96 19.31
CA ASN A 156 -38.79 -13.66 19.68
C ASN A 156 -39.20 -13.37 21.12
N GLY A 157 -38.23 -13.27 22.02
CA GLY A 157 -38.47 -13.02 23.44
C GLY A 157 -37.46 -13.70 24.35
N TRP A 158 -37.52 -13.38 25.64
CA TRP A 158 -36.67 -13.99 26.67
C TRP A 158 -37.05 -15.45 26.91
N TRP A 159 -36.07 -16.35 26.96
CA TRP A 159 -36.29 -17.78 27.24
C TRP A 159 -35.83 -18.07 28.67
N SER A 160 -36.66 -18.74 29.46
CA SER A 160 -36.34 -19.06 30.85
C SER A 160 -35.30 -20.19 30.94
N LYS A 161 -34.38 -20.08 31.90
CA LYS A 161 -33.34 -21.10 32.15
C LYS A 161 -33.92 -22.23 32.99
N VAL A 162 -34.01 -23.42 32.40
CA VAL A 162 -34.40 -24.66 33.09
C VAL A 162 -33.12 -25.39 33.47
N GLN A 163 -32.86 -25.52 34.77
CA GLN A 163 -31.69 -26.24 35.28
C GLN A 163 -31.93 -27.76 35.21
N GLY A 164 -30.89 -28.51 34.83
CA GLY A 164 -30.93 -29.96 34.73
C GLY A 164 -30.03 -30.48 33.62
N ARG A 165 -29.24 -31.53 33.90
CA ARG A 165 -28.41 -32.20 32.89
C ARG A 165 -29.29 -32.92 31.89
N THR A 166 -29.59 -32.26 30.78
CA THR A 166 -30.51 -32.76 29.74
C THR A 166 -29.89 -32.55 28.37
N ALA A 167 -30.12 -33.49 27.47
CA ALA A 167 -29.66 -33.40 26.08
C ALA A 167 -30.51 -32.39 25.30
N CYS A 168 -29.86 -31.58 24.46
CA CYS A 168 -30.55 -30.64 23.59
C CYS A 168 -31.28 -31.40 22.47
N PRO A 169 -32.60 -31.24 22.28
CA PRO A 169 -33.36 -31.99 21.26
C PRO A 169 -33.02 -31.63 19.80
N ARG A 170 -32.05 -30.73 19.57
CA ARG A 170 -31.59 -30.32 18.23
C ARG A 170 -30.20 -30.81 17.87
N CYS A 171 -29.32 -30.99 18.86
CA CYS A 171 -27.92 -31.34 18.63
C CYS A 171 -27.43 -32.45 19.55
N ASP A 172 -28.30 -32.98 20.41
CA ASP A 172 -28.09 -34.08 21.37
C ASP A 172 -26.94 -33.93 22.37
N GLU A 173 -26.22 -32.80 22.35
CA GLU A 173 -25.24 -32.43 23.36
C GLU A 173 -25.92 -32.28 24.74
N VAL A 174 -25.27 -32.79 25.79
CA VAL A 174 -25.74 -32.68 27.18
C VAL A 174 -25.31 -31.34 27.77
N TRP A 175 -26.26 -30.55 28.24
CA TRP A 175 -26.02 -29.25 28.87
C TRP A 175 -26.48 -29.24 30.33
N THR A 176 -25.84 -28.43 31.18
CA THR A 176 -26.24 -28.26 32.59
C THR A 176 -27.55 -27.49 32.75
N TYR A 177 -27.97 -26.78 31.70
CA TYR A 177 -29.25 -26.10 31.60
C TYR A 177 -29.68 -25.99 30.14
N LEU A 178 -30.99 -25.92 29.92
CA LEU A 178 -31.59 -25.59 28.63
C LEU A 178 -32.44 -24.33 28.76
N LEU A 179 -32.60 -23.62 27.65
CA LEU A 179 -33.49 -22.47 27.58
C LEU A 179 -34.84 -22.95 27.06
N GLN A 180 -35.94 -22.50 27.68
CA GLN A 180 -37.30 -22.86 27.29
C GLN A 180 -38.08 -21.65 26.78
N CYS A 181 -38.70 -21.81 25.61
CA CYS A 181 -39.61 -20.81 25.06
C CYS A 181 -40.93 -20.80 25.84
N PRO A 182 -41.42 -19.66 26.35
CA PRO A 182 -42.68 -19.61 27.11
C PRO A 182 -43.91 -19.89 26.25
N GLY A 183 -43.87 -19.59 24.96
CA GLY A 183 -45.02 -19.74 24.05
C GLY A 183 -45.27 -21.17 23.56
N CYS A 184 -44.21 -21.94 23.26
CA CYS A 184 -44.33 -23.30 22.72
C CYS A 184 -43.65 -24.37 23.57
N ARG A 185 -43.07 -24.00 24.73
CA ARG A 185 -42.34 -24.90 25.64
C ARG A 185 -41.13 -25.61 25.03
N MET A 186 -40.73 -25.25 23.81
CA MET A 186 -39.55 -25.80 23.13
C MET A 186 -38.29 -25.50 23.93
N LYS A 187 -37.44 -26.52 24.11
CA LYS A 187 -36.16 -26.41 24.81
C LYS A 187 -35.02 -26.41 23.79
N ALA A 188 -34.04 -25.54 23.98
CA ALA A 188 -32.83 -25.50 23.15
C ALA A 188 -31.62 -25.11 23.99
N CYS A 189 -30.43 -25.59 23.60
CA CYS A 189 -29.19 -25.09 24.16
C CYS A 189 -28.90 -23.65 23.66
N PRO A 190 -28.03 -22.89 24.34
CA PRO A 190 -27.70 -21.52 23.94
C PRO A 190 -27.21 -21.41 22.49
N LYS A 191 -26.48 -22.41 21.98
CA LYS A 191 -26.00 -22.45 20.59
C LYS A 191 -27.16 -22.59 19.60
N CYS A 192 -28.04 -23.56 19.82
CA CYS A 192 -29.17 -23.81 18.93
C CYS A 192 -30.25 -22.73 19.00
N GLN A 193 -30.37 -22.00 20.14
CA GLN A 193 -31.31 -20.89 20.28
C GLN A 193 -31.07 -19.80 19.22
N ALA A 194 -29.80 -19.49 18.91
CA ALA A 194 -29.46 -18.47 17.92
C ALA A 194 -29.95 -18.83 16.50
N VAL A 195 -30.05 -20.13 16.20
CA VAL A 195 -30.54 -20.64 14.91
C VAL A 195 -32.06 -20.67 14.86
N VAL A 196 -32.71 -20.92 16.01
CA VAL A 196 -34.18 -20.98 16.13
C VAL A 196 -34.81 -19.58 16.15
N ARG A 197 -34.08 -18.57 16.63
CA ARG A 197 -34.56 -17.19 16.56
C ARG A 197 -34.59 -16.70 15.10
N PRO A 198 -35.76 -16.25 14.58
CA PRO A 198 -35.80 -15.54 13.32
C PRO A 198 -34.81 -14.37 13.38
N ARG A 199 -33.78 -14.41 12.54
CA ARG A 199 -32.82 -13.32 12.40
C ARG A 199 -33.58 -12.18 11.73
N ILE A 200 -34.18 -11.30 12.53
CA ILE A 200 -34.78 -10.06 12.03
C ILE A 200 -33.65 -9.34 11.30
N GLN A 201 -33.67 -9.37 9.98
CA GLN A 201 -32.85 -8.50 9.16
C GLN A 201 -33.36 -7.08 9.44
N ARG A 202 -32.77 -6.43 10.46
CA ARG A 202 -32.94 -4.99 10.62
C ARG A 202 -32.45 -4.39 9.32
N HIS A 203 -33.39 -3.82 8.56
CA HIS A 203 -33.12 -3.09 7.34
C HIS A 203 -31.83 -2.29 7.47
N ALA A 204 -30.84 -2.62 6.65
CA ALA A 204 -29.61 -1.87 6.44
C ALA A 204 -29.93 -0.58 5.67
N GLY A 205 -30.76 0.28 6.28
CA GLY A 205 -31.19 1.56 5.76
C GLY A 205 -30.85 2.67 6.74
N ARG A 206 -29.55 2.96 6.91
CA ARG A 206 -29.09 4.27 7.41
C ARG A 206 -27.67 4.55 6.94
N THR A 207 -27.62 5.12 5.74
CA THR A 207 -26.85 6.30 5.35
C THR A 207 -25.51 6.55 6.05
N HIS A 208 -24.46 6.55 5.21
CA HIS A 208 -23.34 7.49 5.17
C HIS A 208 -23.29 8.58 6.27
N GLN A 209 -22.15 8.63 6.96
CA GLN A 209 -21.48 9.72 7.72
C GLN A 209 -20.87 9.04 8.95
N THR A 210 -19.56 8.81 9.04
CA THR A 210 -18.53 9.84 9.17
C THR A 210 -17.18 9.21 8.86
N ALA A 211 -16.38 9.91 8.06
CA ALA A 211 -14.99 9.57 7.80
C ALA A 211 -14.18 9.56 9.10
N SER A 212 -13.17 8.67 9.09
CA SER A 212 -12.20 8.40 10.13
C SER A 212 -11.56 9.65 10.75
N PRO A 213 -11.28 9.67 12.07
CA PRO A 213 -10.30 10.58 12.63
C PRO A 213 -8.92 10.22 12.06
N LYS A 214 -8.29 11.23 11.46
CA LYS A 214 -6.94 11.19 10.89
C LYS A 214 -5.94 10.60 11.88
N VAL A 215 -5.15 9.67 11.37
CA VAL A 215 -3.85 9.25 11.91
C VAL A 215 -3.05 10.50 12.29
N ARG A 216 -2.64 10.58 13.55
CA ARG A 216 -1.61 11.52 14.02
C ARG A 216 -0.30 11.18 13.29
N THR A 217 0.13 12.08 12.43
CA THR A 217 1.53 12.18 12.02
C THR A 217 2.41 12.39 13.25
N PRO A 218 3.47 11.60 13.46
CA PRO A 218 4.51 11.95 14.41
C PRO A 218 5.23 13.20 13.89
N SER A 219 5.23 14.25 14.71
CA SER A 219 6.06 15.43 14.51
C SER A 219 7.52 15.00 14.55
N GLN A 220 8.20 15.13 13.42
CA GLN A 220 9.64 14.95 13.28
C GLN A 220 10.26 16.33 13.38
N ASP A 221 10.68 16.73 14.58
CA ASP A 221 11.58 17.85 14.82
C ASP A 221 12.12 17.73 16.24
N PHE A 222 13.36 17.27 16.39
CA PHE A 222 14.32 17.61 17.47
C PHE A 222 15.65 16.93 17.12
N PHE A 223 16.36 17.47 16.14
CA PHE A 223 17.81 17.32 16.07
C PHE A 223 18.40 18.36 17.04
N TYR A 224 18.92 17.89 18.17
CA TYR A 224 19.94 18.63 18.91
C TYR A 224 21.27 18.29 18.23
N ASP A 225 21.78 19.23 17.44
CA ASP A 225 23.21 19.34 17.19
C ASP A 225 23.86 19.80 18.51
N ASP A 226 24.57 18.88 19.16
CA ASP A 226 25.46 19.22 20.26
C ASP A 226 26.90 19.26 19.72
N TYR A 227 27.51 20.41 19.93
CA TYR A 227 28.80 20.82 19.37
C TYR A 227 29.96 20.07 20.05
N TYR A 228 30.95 19.72 19.24
CA TYR A 228 32.34 19.47 19.69
C TYR A 228 33.12 20.79 19.67
#